data_AF-D6E893-F1
#
_entry.id   AF-D6E893-F1
#
_cell.length_a   1.000
_cell.length_b   1.000
_cell.length_c   1.000
_cell.angle_alpha   90.00
_cell.angle_beta   90.00
_cell.angle_gamma   90.00
#
_symmetry.space_group_name_H-M   'P 1'
#
loop_
_entity.id
_entity.type
_entity.pdbx_description
1 polymer ?
#
loop_
_entity_poly.entity_id
_entity_poly.type
_entity_poly.pdbx_seq_one_letter_code
_entity_poly.pdbx_strand_id
1 'polypeptide(L)'
;MLQLSRISKLTINRVRVRYLPFFMSRNLEHALYGLQGDFDNETKGKLAHLFHLECQKNPRYFLDCLEEATCWAAGSHEESWSALGEGANSLHRGTNLGLLFNESDDHYFLGEI
;
A
#
# COMPACT_ATOMS: atom_id res chain seq x y z
N MET A 1 -17.53 5.14 9.42
CA MET A 1 -16.62 5.06 8.27
C MET A 1 -17.07 3.89 7.39
N LEU A 2 -17.33 4.09 6.10
CA LEU A 2 -17.54 2.97 5.17
C LEU A 2 -16.22 2.20 5.12
N GLN A 3 -16.16 1.01 5.70
CA GLN A 3 -14.96 0.17 5.66
C GLN A 3 -14.74 -0.28 4.21
N LEU A 4 -13.88 0.45 3.48
CA LEU A 4 -13.46 0.10 2.13
C LEU A 4 -12.92 -1.34 2.07
N SER A 5 -12.35 -1.84 3.17
CA SER A 5 -11.93 -3.24 3.36
C SER A 5 -12.99 -4.28 3.02
N ARG A 6 -14.28 -3.94 3.08
CA ARG A 6 -15.38 -4.89 2.80
C ARG A 6 -15.63 -5.08 1.30
N ILE A 7 -15.03 -4.26 0.44
CA ILE A 7 -15.09 -4.42 -1.01
C ILE A 7 -14.13 -5.54 -1.40
N SER A 8 -14.68 -6.70 -1.75
CA SER A 8 -13.90 -7.88 -2.19
C SER A 8 -13.96 -8.13 -3.70
N LYS A 9 -14.85 -7.44 -4.42
CA LYS A 9 -15.10 -7.65 -5.86
C LYS A 9 -15.48 -6.35 -6.55
N LEU A 10 -14.92 -6.10 -7.72
CA LEU A 10 -15.33 -5.05 -8.66
C LEU A 10 -15.88 -5.69 -9.94
N THR A 11 -16.88 -5.04 -10.56
CA THR A 11 -17.41 -5.46 -11.86
C THR A 11 -16.98 -4.47 -12.93
N ILE A 12 -16.19 -4.92 -13.90
CA ILE A 12 -15.70 -4.12 -15.03
C ILE A 12 -16.11 -4.83 -16.31
N ASN A 13 -16.87 -4.17 -17.20
CA ASN A 13 -17.34 -4.76 -18.47
C ASN A 13 -17.96 -6.16 -18.32
N ARG A 14 -18.82 -6.35 -17.30
CA ARG A 14 -19.48 -7.63 -16.94
C ARG A 14 -18.53 -8.71 -16.37
N VAL A 15 -17.25 -8.44 -16.22
CA VAL A 15 -16.28 -9.32 -15.56
C VAL A 15 -16.18 -8.97 -14.08
N ARG A 16 -16.24 -9.97 -13.21
CA ARG A 16 -16.03 -9.81 -11.76
C ARG A 16 -14.56 -10.07 -11.43
N VAL A 17 -13.88 -9.07 -10.88
CA VAL A 17 -12.47 -9.13 -10.50
C VAL A 17 -12.37 -9.06 -8.98
N ARG A 18 -11.58 -9.95 -8.36
CA ARG A 18 -11.25 -9.85 -6.93
C ARG A 18 -10.55 -8.52 -6.69
N TYR A 19 -11.00 -7.78 -5.69
CA TYR A 19 -10.45 -6.47 -5.37
C TYR A 19 -10.16 -6.42 -3.89
N LEU A 20 -8.98 -5.94 -3.53
CA LEU A 20 -8.55 -5.77 -2.14
C LEU A 20 -7.94 -4.38 -2.00
N PRO A 21 -8.63 -3.45 -1.33
CA PRO A 21 -8.14 -2.10 -1.19
C PRO A 21 -7.07 -2.03 -0.10
N PHE A 22 -6.03 -1.25 -0.36
CA PHE A 22 -5.01 -0.86 0.61
C PHE A 22 -4.97 0.67 0.73
N PHE A 23 -4.59 1.14 1.91
CA PHE A 23 -4.46 2.55 2.24
C PHE A 23 -3.03 3.03 2.00
N MET A 24 -2.90 4.24 1.45
CA MET A 24 -1.65 4.98 1.39
C MET A 24 -1.91 6.44 1.80
N SER A 25 -1.35 6.90 2.91
CA SER A 25 -1.59 8.26 3.44
C SER A 25 -0.99 9.38 2.60
N ARG A 26 -0.01 9.03 1.74
CA ARG A 26 0.88 9.93 1.01
C ARG A 26 1.14 9.34 -0.37
N ASN A 27 1.45 10.21 -1.33
CA ASN A 27 2.07 9.73 -2.57
C ASN A 27 3.37 9.00 -2.24
N LEU A 28 3.67 7.95 -2.99
CA LEU A 28 4.72 6.98 -2.68
C LEU A 28 6.10 7.66 -2.57
N GLU A 29 6.39 8.69 -3.36
CA GLU A 29 7.66 9.43 -3.32
C GLU A 29 7.99 10.00 -1.93
N HIS A 30 6.97 10.37 -1.17
CA HIS A 30 7.16 10.90 0.17
C HIS A 30 7.43 9.82 1.22
N ALA A 31 6.84 8.65 1.04
CA ALA A 31 7.06 7.50 1.91
C ALA A 31 8.45 6.91 1.67
N LEU A 32 8.87 6.85 0.40
CA LEU A 32 10.13 6.25 -0.02
C LEU A 32 11.36 7.13 0.25
N TYR A 33 11.24 8.44 0.07
CA TYR A 33 12.40 9.34 0.17
C TYR A 33 12.41 10.18 1.45
N GLY A 34 11.39 10.08 2.31
CA GLY A 34 11.29 10.87 3.54
C GLY A 34 11.13 12.38 3.32
N LEU A 35 10.93 12.82 2.07
CA LEU A 35 10.92 14.22 1.72
C LEU A 35 9.57 14.88 2.01
N GLN A 36 9.59 16.18 2.32
CA GLN A 36 8.41 17.00 2.59
C GLN A 36 8.25 18.11 1.53
N GLY A 37 7.02 18.58 1.32
CA GLY A 37 6.68 19.60 0.31
C GLY A 37 5.87 19.04 -0.85
N ASP A 38 5.48 19.92 -1.78
CA ASP A 38 4.87 19.51 -3.05
C ASP A 38 5.95 19.33 -4.11
N PHE A 39 5.90 18.20 -4.81
CA PHE A 39 6.77 17.95 -5.97
C PHE A 39 6.04 18.26 -7.26
N ASP A 40 6.73 18.92 -8.18
CA ASP A 40 6.27 19.02 -9.56
C ASP A 40 6.31 17.64 -10.25
N ASN A 41 5.63 17.54 -11.39
CA ASN A 41 5.51 16.28 -12.12
C ASN A 41 6.86 15.76 -12.62
N GLU A 42 7.80 16.65 -12.94
CA GLU A 42 9.14 16.25 -13.41
C GLU A 42 9.92 15.56 -12.28
N THR A 43 9.90 16.16 -11.09
CA THR A 43 10.54 15.62 -9.89
C THR A 43 9.92 14.31 -9.48
N LYS A 44 8.58 14.19 -9.50
CA LYS A 44 7.89 12.91 -9.25
C LYS A 44 8.33 11.83 -10.24
N GLY A 45 8.43 12.16 -11.53
CA GLY A 45 8.91 11.25 -12.55
C GLY A 45 10.34 10.77 -12.32
N LYS A 46 11.24 11.70 -11.96
CA LYS A 46 12.64 11.38 -11.62
C LYS A 46 12.75 10.47 -10.40
N LEU A 47 12.03 10.79 -9.32
CA LEU A 47 12.03 9.97 -8.10
C LEU A 47 11.47 8.57 -8.37
N ALA A 48 10.36 8.46 -9.10
CA ALA A 48 9.82 7.15 -9.49
C ALA A 48 10.82 6.33 -10.33
N HIS A 49 11.52 6.97 -11.26
CA HIS A 49 12.55 6.31 -12.08
C HIS A 49 13.74 5.83 -11.23
N LEU A 50 14.24 6.65 -10.32
CA LEU A 50 15.33 6.27 -9.41
C LEU A 50 14.92 5.09 -8.52
N PHE A 51 13.71 5.13 -7.96
CA PHE A 51 13.18 4.03 -7.15
C PHE A 51 13.10 2.73 -7.95
N HIS A 52 12.64 2.81 -9.19
CA HIS A 52 12.61 1.68 -10.11
C HIS A 52 14.00 1.08 -10.36
N LEU A 53 15.03 1.92 -10.54
CA LEU A 53 16.41 1.45 -10.72
C LEU A 53 16.94 0.74 -9.47
N GLU A 54 16.63 1.22 -8.27
CA GLU A 54 17.02 0.53 -7.03
C GLU A 54 16.28 -0.81 -6.88
N CYS A 55 14.98 -0.85 -7.17
CA CYS A 55 14.20 -2.09 -7.18
C CYS A 55 14.70 -3.11 -8.22
N GLN A 56 15.18 -2.65 -9.39
CA GLN A 56 15.78 -3.55 -10.39
C GLN A 56 17.06 -4.20 -9.86
N LYS A 57 17.91 -3.44 -9.15
CA LYS A 57 19.15 -3.97 -8.56
C LYS A 57 18.86 -4.92 -7.40
N ASN A 58 17.88 -4.57 -6.58
CA ASN A 58 17.48 -5.34 -5.41
C ASN A 58 15.96 -5.33 -5.26
N PRO A 59 15.25 -6.36 -5.74
CA PRO A 59 13.79 -6.44 -5.59
C PRO A 59 13.31 -6.40 -4.13
N ARG A 60 14.13 -6.86 -3.18
CA ARG A 60 13.80 -6.84 -1.75
C ARG A 60 13.71 -5.41 -1.20
N TYR A 61 14.42 -4.45 -1.81
CA TYR A 61 14.36 -3.03 -1.44
C TYR A 61 12.93 -2.49 -1.42
N PHE A 62 12.09 -2.94 -2.36
CA PHE A 62 10.68 -2.55 -2.39
C PHE A 62 9.93 -2.97 -1.13
N LEU A 63 10.15 -4.21 -0.67
CA LEU A 63 9.51 -4.76 0.51
C LEU A 63 10.02 -4.08 1.78
N ASP A 64 11.32 -3.85 1.89
CA ASP A 64 11.92 -3.16 3.03
C ASP A 64 11.34 -1.74 3.17
N CYS A 65 11.21 -1.00 2.07
CA CYS A 65 10.57 0.32 2.08
C CYS A 65 9.09 0.27 2.49
N LEU A 66 8.35 -0.78 2.09
CA LEU A 66 6.97 -0.94 2.52
C LEU A 66 6.89 -1.26 4.01
N GLU A 67 7.72 -2.17 4.51
CA GLU A 67 7.79 -2.54 5.93
C GLU A 67 8.12 -1.33 6.80
N GLU A 68 9.10 -0.50 6.41
CA GLU A 68 9.44 0.76 7.10
C GLU A 68 8.28 1.77 7.07
N ALA A 69 7.54 1.85 5.97
CA ALA A 69 6.38 2.74 5.84
C ALA A 69 5.12 2.20 6.55
N THR A 70 5.15 0.96 7.02
CA THR A 70 3.99 0.28 7.60
C THR A 70 3.96 0.50 9.11
N CYS A 71 3.40 1.63 9.55
CA CYS A 71 3.28 1.96 10.97
C CYS A 71 1.95 1.57 11.63
N TRP A 72 1.01 0.92 10.91
CA TRP A 72 -0.34 0.59 11.41
C TRP A 72 -0.79 -0.86 11.16
N ALA A 73 0.09 -1.74 10.69
CA ALA A 73 -0.28 -3.09 10.25
C ALA A 73 0.03 -4.19 11.27
N ALA A 74 -0.33 -3.96 12.53
CA ALA A 74 -0.45 -5.08 13.45
C ALA A 74 -1.83 -5.74 13.22
N GLY A 75 -1.83 -7.04 12.94
CA GLY A 75 -3.05 -7.82 12.75
C GLY A 75 -3.45 -8.02 11.28
N SER A 76 -4.71 -8.39 11.08
CA SER A 76 -5.35 -8.69 9.80
C SER A 76 -5.58 -7.44 8.94
N HIS A 77 -5.88 -7.65 7.66
CA HIS A 77 -6.30 -6.58 6.73
C HIS A 77 -7.46 -5.76 7.32
N GLU A 78 -8.49 -6.41 7.86
CA GLU A 78 -9.65 -5.73 8.43
C GLU A 78 -9.30 -4.89 9.67
N GLU A 79 -8.46 -5.42 10.57
CA GLU A 79 -7.98 -4.71 11.76
C GLU A 79 -7.17 -3.47 11.37
N SER A 80 -6.33 -3.56 10.33
CA SER A 80 -5.56 -2.41 9.85
C SER A 80 -6.46 -1.26 9.35
N TRP A 81 -7.59 -1.58 8.71
CA TRP A 81 -8.57 -0.58 8.27
C TRP A 81 -9.36 0.03 9.43
N SER A 82 -9.63 -0.76 10.47
CA SER A 82 -10.23 -0.26 11.71
C SER A 82 -9.29 0.71 12.42
N ALA A 83 -8.01 0.34 12.59
CA ALA A 83 -6.99 1.17 13.21
C ALA A 83 -6.77 2.51 12.48
N LEU A 84 -6.82 2.52 11.14
CA LEU A 84 -6.75 3.74 10.32
C LEU A 84 -7.94 4.69 10.54
N GLY A 85 -9.11 4.15 10.88
CA GLY A 85 -10.32 4.91 11.14
C GLY A 85 -10.42 5.49 12.55
N GLU A 86 -9.53 5.10 13.45
CA GLU A 86 -9.52 5.56 14.82
C GLU A 86 -8.82 6.91 14.95
N GLY A 87 -9.53 7.89 15.53
CA GLY A 87 -8.98 9.22 15.83
C GLY A 87 -8.40 9.92 14.59
N ALA A 88 -7.14 10.30 14.68
CA ALA A 88 -6.39 10.98 13.62
C ALA A 88 -5.38 10.05 12.92
N ASN A 89 -5.57 8.73 13.01
CA ASN A 89 -4.56 7.77 12.55
C ASN A 89 -4.33 7.82 11.03
N SER A 90 -5.34 8.24 10.26
CA SER A 90 -5.21 8.49 8.83
C SER A 90 -4.26 9.65 8.47
N LEU A 91 -3.98 10.57 9.41
CA LEU A 91 -3.00 11.64 9.23
C LEU A 91 -1.56 11.18 9.47
N HIS A 92 -1.39 10.04 10.14
CA HIS A 92 -0.07 9.46 10.30
C HIS A 92 0.43 8.92 8.96
N ARG A 93 1.71 9.19 8.68
CA ARG A 93 2.32 8.84 7.40
C ARG A 93 2.57 7.34 7.36
N GLY A 94 1.83 6.60 6.55
CA GLY A 94 2.03 5.16 6.39
C GLY A 94 1.11 4.50 5.37
N THR A 95 1.30 3.19 5.23
CA THR A 95 0.54 2.30 4.35
C THR A 95 0.23 0.99 5.07
N ASN A 96 -0.85 0.31 4.70
CA ASN A 96 -1.08 -1.09 5.09
C ASN A 96 -0.79 -2.07 3.94
N LEU A 97 -0.21 -1.59 2.82
CA LEU A 97 0.14 -2.43 1.67
C LEU A 97 1.15 -3.52 2.02
N GLY A 98 2.01 -3.31 3.02
CA GLY A 98 2.95 -4.34 3.48
C GLY A 98 2.28 -5.67 3.85
N LEU A 99 1.03 -5.63 4.31
CA LEU A 99 0.25 -6.85 4.64
C LEU A 99 0.06 -7.77 3.44
N LEU A 100 0.05 -7.24 2.22
CA LEU A 100 -0.09 -8.04 0.99
C LEU A 100 1.04 -9.07 0.83
N PHE A 101 2.20 -8.78 1.41
CA PHE A 101 3.40 -9.58 1.26
C PHE A 101 3.72 -10.42 2.50
N ASN A 102 2.88 -10.34 3.54
CA ASN A 102 3.06 -11.15 4.74
C ASN A 102 2.53 -12.57 4.49
N GLU A 103 3.35 -13.58 4.81
CA GLU A 103 3.13 -15.00 4.48
C GLU A 103 1.86 -15.62 5.09
N SER A 104 1.17 -14.93 6.01
CA SER A 104 -0.04 -15.45 6.66
C SER A 104 -1.31 -15.37 5.80
N ASP A 105 -1.27 -14.77 4.60
CA ASP A 105 -2.44 -14.57 3.73
C ASP A 105 -2.20 -15.09 2.29
N ASP A 106 -1.87 -16.38 2.15
CA ASP A 106 -1.94 -17.13 0.87
C ASP A 106 -3.30 -17.00 0.16
N HIS A 107 -4.33 -16.54 0.87
CA HIS A 107 -5.69 -16.35 0.40
C HIS A 107 -5.87 -15.31 -0.71
N TYR A 108 -4.92 -14.38 -0.91
CA TYR A 108 -5.08 -13.30 -1.90
C TYR A 108 -4.53 -13.64 -3.30
N PHE A 109 -3.45 -14.42 -3.38
CA PHE A 109 -2.78 -14.75 -4.64
C PHE A 109 -3.03 -16.18 -5.13
N LEU A 110 -3.37 -17.12 -4.24
CA LEU A 110 -3.54 -18.54 -4.56
C LEU A 110 -5.00 -18.99 -4.40
N GLY A 111 -5.90 -18.36 -5.15
CA GLY A 111 -7.18 -18.98 -5.48
C GLY A 111 -7.02 -19.67 -6.83
N GLU A 112 -6.99 -21.01 -6.80
CA GLU A 112 -6.82 -21.94 -7.93
C GLU A 112 -7.18 -21.35 -9.31
N ILE A 113 -6.21 -21.41 -10.22
CA ILE A 113 -6.43 -21.25 -11.67
C ILE A 113 -7.09 -22.52 -12.19
#